data_AF-A0A1U8N4U6-F1
#
_entry.id   AF-A0A1U8N4U6-F1
#
_cell.length_a   1.000
_cell.length_b   1.000
_cell.length_c   1.000
_cell.angle_alpha   90.00
_cell.angle_beta   90.00
_cell.angle_gamma   90.00
#
_symmetry.space_group_name_H-M   'P 1'
#
loop_
_entity.id
_entity.type
_entity.pdbx_description
1 polymer ?
#
loop_
_entity_poly.entity_id
_entity_poly.type
_entity_poly.pdbx_seq_one_letter_code
_entity_poly.pdbx_strand_id
1 'polypeptide(L)'
;MGFVEETGVAQHYRDARIAPIYEGTNGIQAADLVGRKLGLEGGAVFGALLAEIRADTADAPTLVALAGRVDEAARRLAAAETDADDRLAGSYPFLTMVSVLVAGWLMHRQGRAAAEGGEGDPGFLHMKRTTARFFVERIVPEAEGLFAGATGGAALLYELDAETLAM
;
A
#
# COMPACT_ATOMS: atom_id res chain seq x y z
N MET A 1 -26.86 8.57 13.43
CA MET A 1 -26.03 8.03 14.52
C MET A 1 -24.58 7.93 14.05
N GLY A 2 -23.84 9.03 14.02
CA GLY A 2 -22.47 9.07 13.49
C GLY A 2 -21.90 10.49 13.35
N PHE A 3 -22.79 11.48 13.21
CA PHE A 3 -22.45 12.91 13.30
C PHE A 3 -22.62 13.49 14.71
N VAL A 4 -23.51 12.91 15.51
CA VAL A 4 -23.74 13.32 16.91
C VAL A 4 -22.63 12.79 17.82
N GLU A 5 -22.01 13.70 18.58
CA GLU A 5 -20.83 13.44 19.42
C GLU A 5 -21.04 12.32 20.44
N GLU A 6 -22.26 12.16 20.98
CA GLU A 6 -22.62 11.14 21.97
C GLU A 6 -22.36 9.69 21.50
N THR A 7 -22.27 9.47 20.18
CA THR A 7 -21.95 8.15 19.61
C THR A 7 -20.46 7.83 19.58
N GLY A 8 -19.58 8.80 19.83
CA GLY A 8 -18.12 8.65 19.82
C GLY A 8 -17.47 8.55 18.43
N VAL A 9 -18.24 8.30 17.36
CA VAL A 9 -17.70 8.13 15.99
C VAL A 9 -16.95 9.38 15.50
N ALA A 10 -17.51 10.57 15.75
CA ALA A 10 -16.88 11.84 15.37
C ALA A 10 -15.54 12.06 16.09
N GLN A 11 -15.45 11.63 17.35
CA GLN A 11 -14.20 11.68 18.10
C GLN A 11 -13.14 10.78 17.47
N HIS A 12 -13.46 9.51 17.17
CA HIS A 12 -12.51 8.61 16.53
C HIS A 12 -11.97 9.14 15.19
N TYR A 13 -12.82 9.77 14.38
CA TYR A 13 -12.38 10.39 13.13
C TYR A 13 -11.40 11.55 13.37
N ARG A 14 -11.70 12.43 14.34
CA ARG A 14 -10.82 13.55 14.71
C ARG A 14 -9.48 13.06 15.28
N ASP A 15 -9.53 12.06 16.17
CA ASP A 15 -8.34 11.51 16.81
C ASP A 15 -7.44 10.79 15.79
N ALA A 16 -8.02 10.08 14.81
CA ALA A 16 -7.26 9.43 13.74
C ALA A 16 -6.64 10.43 12.73
N ARG A 17 -7.16 11.66 12.63
CA ARG A 17 -6.74 12.63 11.62
C ARG A 17 -5.29 13.11 11.79
N ILE A 18 -4.75 13.03 13.00
CA ILE A 18 -3.35 13.40 13.30
C ILE A 18 -2.34 12.37 12.82
N ALA A 19 -2.73 11.09 12.74
CA ALA A 19 -1.84 9.98 12.35
C ALA A 19 -1.13 10.18 11.00
N PRO A 20 -1.78 10.67 9.92
CA PRO A 20 -1.08 10.94 8.66
C PRO A 20 -0.27 12.24 8.61
N ILE A 21 -0.17 12.99 9.72
CA ILE A 21 0.50 14.30 9.80
C ILE A 21 1.71 14.27 10.73
N TYR A 22 1.52 13.77 11.95
CA TYR A 22 2.54 13.77 13.00
C TYR A 22 3.63 12.70 12.73
N GLU A 23 4.86 12.94 13.19
CA GLU A 23 6.06 12.11 12.92
C GLU A 23 6.40 11.92 11.43
N GLY A 24 6.11 12.95 10.63
CA GLY A 24 6.33 12.97 9.19
C GLY A 24 5.04 12.62 8.43
N THR A 25 4.62 13.55 7.57
CA THR A 25 3.39 13.38 6.79
C THR A 25 3.48 12.15 5.89
N ASN A 26 2.33 11.60 5.50
CA ASN A 26 2.32 10.48 4.55
C ASN A 26 3.13 10.75 3.27
N GLY A 27 3.19 12.00 2.80
CA GLY A 27 4.02 12.38 1.65
C GLY A 27 5.53 12.28 1.95
N ILE A 28 5.96 12.69 3.13
CA ILE A 28 7.36 12.52 3.57
C ILE A 28 7.71 11.04 3.75
N GLN A 29 6.80 10.23 4.31
CA GLN A 29 6.99 8.77 4.41
C GLN A 29 7.08 8.12 3.03
N ALA A 30 6.26 8.56 2.08
CA ALA A 30 6.29 8.08 0.69
C ALA A 30 7.61 8.44 0.00
N ALA A 31 8.06 9.70 0.15
CA ALA A 31 9.34 10.17 -0.36
C ALA A 31 10.52 9.41 0.27
N ASP A 32 10.45 9.10 1.57
CA ASP A 32 11.44 8.27 2.25
C ASP A 32 11.54 6.86 1.65
N LEU A 33 10.38 6.21 1.43
CA LEU A 33 10.33 4.87 0.85
C LEU A 33 11.07 4.83 -0.49
N VAL A 34 10.73 5.72 -1.42
CA VAL A 34 11.32 5.70 -2.77
C VAL A 34 12.73 6.28 -2.82
N GLY A 35 13.02 7.29 -1.98
CA GLY A 35 14.28 8.03 -2.01
C GLY A 35 15.40 7.39 -1.19
N ARG A 36 15.07 6.66 -0.11
CA ARG A 36 16.06 6.04 0.77
C ARG A 36 15.88 4.53 0.95
N LYS A 37 14.65 4.04 1.12
CA LYS A 37 14.41 2.64 1.51
C LYS A 37 14.53 1.65 0.35
N LEU A 38 14.09 2.01 -0.85
CA LEU A 38 14.23 1.16 -2.04
C LEU A 38 15.69 0.86 -2.40
N GLY A 39 16.61 1.79 -2.13
CA GLY A 39 18.04 1.62 -2.43
C GLY A 39 18.85 0.89 -1.36
N LEU A 40 18.25 0.52 -0.22
CA LEU A 40 18.97 -0.11 0.88
C LEU A 40 19.61 -1.43 0.43
N GLU A 41 20.90 -1.58 0.72
CA GLU A 41 21.70 -2.74 0.32
C GLU A 41 21.59 -3.06 -1.17
N GLY A 42 21.54 -2.01 -2.01
CA GLY A 42 21.37 -2.17 -3.47
C GLY A 42 20.00 -2.72 -3.86
N GLY A 43 18.98 -2.52 -3.02
CA GLY A 43 17.62 -3.03 -3.21
C GLY A 43 17.36 -4.41 -2.61
N ALA A 44 18.37 -5.04 -1.99
CA ALA A 44 18.22 -6.38 -1.42
C ALA A 44 17.14 -6.45 -0.34
N VAL A 45 16.99 -5.40 0.48
CA VAL A 45 15.99 -5.36 1.57
C VAL A 45 14.57 -5.44 1.03
N PHE A 46 14.23 -4.61 0.03
CA PHE A 46 12.90 -4.63 -0.58
C PHE A 46 12.67 -5.89 -1.42
N GLY A 47 13.71 -6.35 -2.13
CA GLY A 47 13.66 -7.62 -2.87
C GLY A 47 13.38 -8.83 -1.97
N ALA A 48 13.96 -8.87 -0.77
CA ALA A 48 13.72 -9.93 0.21
C ALA A 48 12.25 -9.94 0.68
N LEU A 49 11.68 -8.78 0.99
CA LEU A 49 10.26 -8.65 1.34
C LEU A 49 9.36 -9.19 0.21
N LEU A 50 9.62 -8.78 -1.03
CA LEU A 50 8.85 -9.27 -2.18
C LEU A 50 8.99 -10.77 -2.40
N ALA A 51 10.17 -11.34 -2.16
CA ALA A 51 10.40 -12.77 -2.27
C ALA A 51 9.59 -13.55 -1.21
N GLU A 52 9.55 -13.07 0.03
CA GLU A 52 8.75 -13.67 1.11
C GLU A 52 7.25 -13.63 0.78
N ILE A 53 6.76 -12.47 0.34
CA ILE A 53 5.34 -12.31 -0.07
C ILE A 53 5.01 -13.30 -1.19
N ARG A 54 5.83 -13.38 -2.25
CA ARG A 54 5.58 -14.28 -3.38
C ARG A 54 5.56 -15.75 -2.97
N ALA A 55 6.45 -16.16 -2.05
CA ALA A 55 6.49 -17.53 -1.55
C ALA A 55 5.20 -17.90 -0.80
N ASP A 56 4.67 -16.97 0.01
CA ASP A 56 3.49 -17.20 0.83
C ASP A 56 2.16 -17.07 0.07
N THR A 57 2.15 -16.34 -1.05
CA THR A 57 0.92 -16.00 -1.79
C THR A 57 0.82 -16.64 -3.17
N ALA A 58 1.61 -17.68 -3.46
CA ALA A 58 1.59 -18.35 -4.77
C ALA A 58 0.20 -18.91 -5.16
N ASP A 59 -0.65 -19.17 -4.16
CA ASP A 59 -2.03 -19.63 -4.29
C ASP A 59 -3.08 -18.50 -4.37
N ALA A 60 -2.65 -17.22 -4.35
CA ALA A 60 -3.54 -16.06 -4.37
C ALA A 60 -3.24 -15.16 -5.60
N PRO A 61 -3.95 -15.36 -6.74
CA PRO A 61 -3.64 -14.68 -8.00
C PRO A 61 -3.64 -13.14 -7.93
N THR A 62 -4.54 -12.54 -7.15
CA THR A 62 -4.62 -11.08 -6.99
C THR A 62 -3.40 -10.51 -6.26
N LEU A 63 -2.88 -11.23 -5.26
CA LEU A 63 -1.64 -10.84 -4.56
C LEU A 63 -0.42 -11.03 -5.46
N VAL A 64 -0.38 -12.11 -6.25
CA VAL A 64 0.70 -12.34 -7.23
C VAL A 64 0.73 -11.21 -8.27
N ALA A 65 -0.43 -10.81 -8.78
CA ALA A 65 -0.55 -9.71 -9.74
C ALA A 65 -0.07 -8.38 -9.14
N LEU A 66 -0.57 -8.01 -7.95
CA LEU A 66 -0.13 -6.78 -7.27
C LEU A 66 1.36 -6.82 -6.92
N ALA A 67 1.91 -7.95 -6.46
CA ALA A 67 3.34 -8.10 -6.22
C ALA A 67 4.17 -7.90 -7.50
N GLY A 68 3.67 -8.38 -8.64
CA GLY A 68 4.24 -8.10 -9.97
C GLY A 68 4.31 -6.60 -10.27
N ARG A 69 3.19 -5.90 -10.08
CA ARG A 69 3.09 -4.44 -10.31
C ARG A 69 3.95 -3.63 -9.35
N VAL A 70 4.01 -4.02 -8.08
CA VAL A 70 4.87 -3.39 -7.08
C VAL A 70 6.34 -3.58 -7.44
N ASP A 71 6.77 -4.77 -7.86
CA ASP A 71 8.14 -5.00 -8.32
C ASP A 71 8.49 -4.14 -9.54
N GLU A 72 7.59 -4.07 -10.52
CA GLU A 72 7.77 -3.26 -11.72
C GLU A 72 7.89 -1.77 -11.39
N ALA A 73 6.99 -1.24 -10.55
CA ALA A 73 7.03 0.15 -10.11
C ALA A 73 8.30 0.44 -9.28
N ALA A 74 8.69 -0.47 -8.37
CA ALA A 74 9.90 -0.33 -7.56
C ALA A 74 11.16 -0.23 -8.42
N ARG A 75 11.30 -1.11 -9.42
CA ARG A 75 12.43 -1.08 -10.36
C ARG A 75 12.49 0.22 -11.14
N ARG A 76 11.34 0.72 -11.62
CA ARG A 76 11.28 2.01 -12.33
C ARG A 76 11.69 3.17 -11.42
N LEU A 77 11.10 3.25 -10.23
CA LEU A 77 11.37 4.34 -9.28
C LEU A 77 12.82 4.31 -8.76
N ALA A 78 13.43 3.12 -8.60
CA ALA A 78 14.81 2.97 -8.15
C ALA A 78 15.85 3.11 -9.28
N ALA A 79 15.43 3.21 -10.54
CA ALA A 79 16.34 3.29 -11.67
C ALA A 79 17.19 4.58 -11.60
N ALA A 80 18.47 4.45 -11.98
CA ALA A 80 19.44 5.54 -11.85
C ALA A 80 19.12 6.72 -12.77
N GLU A 81 18.51 6.44 -13.91
CA GLU A 81 18.05 7.41 -14.91
C GLU A 81 16.73 8.10 -14.55
N THR A 82 16.00 7.62 -13.53
CA THR A 82 14.74 8.25 -13.12
C THR A 82 15.02 9.52 -12.34
N ASP A 83 14.47 10.63 -12.85
CA ASP A 83 14.60 11.94 -12.24
C ASP A 83 13.98 11.98 -10.84
N ALA A 84 14.51 12.87 -9.98
CA ALA A 84 14.03 13.01 -8.62
C ALA A 84 12.56 13.41 -8.56
N ASP A 85 12.10 14.28 -9.45
CA ASP A 85 10.73 14.75 -9.50
C ASP A 85 9.78 13.63 -9.95
N ASP A 86 10.17 12.86 -10.97
CA ASP A 86 9.42 11.68 -11.42
C ASP A 86 9.28 10.65 -10.30
N ARG A 87 10.36 10.42 -9.54
CA ARG A 87 10.36 9.51 -8.40
C ARG A 87 9.42 10.00 -7.28
N LEU A 88 9.44 11.30 -6.99
CA LEU A 88 8.60 11.89 -5.96
C LEU A 88 7.12 11.94 -6.36
N ALA A 89 6.81 12.23 -7.62
CA ALA A 89 5.45 12.21 -8.15
C ALA A 89 4.80 10.81 -8.03
N GLY A 90 5.57 9.75 -8.27
CA GLY A 90 5.11 8.37 -8.13
C GLY A 90 5.09 7.82 -6.70
N SER A 91 5.64 8.55 -5.72
CA SER A 91 5.95 8.02 -4.38
C SER A 91 4.71 7.61 -3.58
N TYR A 92 3.66 8.43 -3.56
CA TYR A 92 2.46 8.19 -2.75
C TYR A 92 1.58 7.04 -3.31
N PRO A 93 1.30 6.99 -4.62
CA PRO A 93 0.66 5.81 -5.22
C PRO A 93 1.45 4.53 -4.94
N PHE A 94 2.78 4.57 -5.08
CA PHE A 94 3.65 3.43 -4.80
C PHE A 94 3.59 2.98 -3.33
N LEU A 95 3.71 3.90 -2.37
CA LEU A 95 3.57 3.60 -0.94
C LEU A 95 2.22 2.91 -0.65
N THR A 96 1.15 3.39 -1.28
CA THR A 96 -0.19 2.82 -1.10
C THR A 96 -0.27 1.40 -1.67
N MET A 97 0.31 1.15 -2.86
CA MET A 97 0.39 -0.19 -3.44
C MET A 97 1.14 -1.17 -2.52
N VAL A 98 2.31 -0.77 -2.00
CA VAL A 98 3.09 -1.58 -1.06
C VAL A 98 2.29 -1.85 0.21
N SER A 99 1.59 -0.84 0.74
CA SER A 99 0.78 -0.97 1.96
C SER A 99 -0.35 -2.00 1.78
N VAL A 100 -1.07 -1.93 0.66
CA VAL A 100 -2.15 -2.90 0.35
C VAL A 100 -1.59 -4.30 0.10
N LEU A 101 -0.44 -4.42 -0.56
CA LEU A 101 0.22 -5.70 -0.79
C LEU A 101 0.61 -6.38 0.53
N VAL A 102 1.27 -5.66 1.44
CA VAL A 102 1.68 -6.19 2.75
C VAL A 102 0.46 -6.53 3.60
N ALA A 103 -0.54 -5.64 3.66
CA ALA A 103 -1.77 -5.93 4.39
C ALA A 103 -2.50 -7.16 3.83
N GLY A 104 -2.59 -7.27 2.50
CA GLY A 104 -3.21 -8.40 1.82
C GLY A 104 -2.47 -9.72 2.06
N TRP A 105 -1.14 -9.70 2.04
CA TRP A 105 -0.30 -10.86 2.40
C TRP A 105 -0.57 -11.31 3.84
N LEU A 106 -0.58 -10.39 4.81
CA LEU A 106 -0.87 -10.73 6.20
C LEU A 106 -2.31 -11.23 6.41
N MET A 107 -3.28 -10.67 5.68
CA MET A 107 -4.67 -11.15 5.68
C MET A 107 -4.76 -12.56 5.10
N HIS A 108 -4.04 -12.85 4.01
CA HIS A 108 -3.95 -14.18 3.42
C HIS A 108 -3.38 -15.20 4.41
N ARG A 109 -2.27 -14.86 5.09
CA ARG A 109 -1.68 -15.69 6.16
C ARG A 109 -2.68 -15.98 7.29
N GLN A 110 -3.40 -14.96 7.76
CA GLN A 110 -4.45 -15.14 8.77
C GLN A 110 -5.59 -16.04 8.27
N GLY A 111 -6.00 -15.88 7.01
CA GLY A 111 -7.04 -16.71 6.38
C GLY A 111 -6.63 -18.18 6.29
N ARG A 112 -5.38 -18.46 5.91
CA ARG A 112 -4.82 -19.81 5.87
C ARG A 112 -4.75 -20.45 7.26
N ALA A 113 -4.19 -19.73 8.24
CA ALA A 113 -4.15 -20.21 9.63
C ALA A 113 -5.55 -20.50 10.18
N ALA A 114 -6.54 -19.67 9.84
CA ALA A 114 -7.93 -19.90 10.24
C ALA A 114 -8.59 -21.10 9.51
N ALA A 115 -8.11 -21.48 8.32
CA ALA A 115 -8.58 -22.65 7.59
C ALA A 115 -7.98 -23.95 8.09
N GLU A 116 -6.78 -23.91 8.65
CA GLU A 116 -6.13 -25.06 9.31
C GLU A 116 -6.85 -25.47 10.60
N GLY A 117 -7.66 -24.56 11.18
CA GLY A 117 -8.73 -24.94 12.12
C GLY A 117 -8.25 -25.47 13.47
N GLY A 118 -7.23 -24.86 14.07
CA GLY A 118 -6.77 -25.16 15.43
C GLY A 118 -7.87 -24.96 16.52
N GLU A 119 -7.48 -24.77 17.78
CA GLU A 119 -8.40 -24.67 18.94
C GLU A 119 -9.33 -23.42 18.97
N GLY A 120 -9.52 -22.73 17.84
CA GLY A 120 -10.29 -21.49 17.76
C GLY A 120 -11.81 -21.69 17.74
N ASP A 121 -12.54 -20.67 18.20
CA ASP A 121 -14.01 -20.61 18.09
C ASP A 121 -14.45 -20.72 16.61
N PRO A 122 -15.37 -21.65 16.26
CA PRO A 122 -15.80 -21.85 14.87
C PRO A 122 -16.37 -20.59 14.20
N GLY A 123 -17.08 -19.75 14.97
CA GLY A 123 -17.65 -18.50 14.47
C GLY A 123 -16.56 -17.50 14.10
N PHE A 124 -15.59 -17.30 14.98
CA PHE A 124 -14.42 -16.47 14.75
C PHE A 124 -13.57 -16.95 13.56
N LEU A 125 -13.31 -18.26 13.47
CA LEU A 125 -12.55 -18.85 12.36
C LEU A 125 -13.27 -18.67 11.01
N HIS A 126 -14.59 -18.82 10.98
CA HIS A 126 -15.38 -18.52 9.78
C HIS A 126 -15.31 -17.04 9.41
N MET A 127 -15.50 -16.14 10.38
CA MET A 127 -15.38 -14.69 10.16
C MET A 127 -13.99 -14.34 9.60
N LYS A 128 -12.90 -14.83 10.21
CA LYS A 128 -11.54 -14.52 9.77
C LYS A 128 -11.25 -14.98 8.35
N ARG A 129 -11.64 -16.20 7.97
CA ARG A 129 -11.51 -16.68 6.59
C ARG A 129 -12.26 -15.78 5.60
N THR A 130 -13.50 -15.42 5.94
CA THR A 130 -14.34 -14.59 5.07
C THR A 130 -13.78 -13.18 4.92
N THR A 131 -13.36 -12.53 5.99
CA THR A 131 -12.77 -11.18 5.94
C THR A 131 -11.43 -11.18 5.23
N ALA A 132 -10.58 -12.19 5.45
CA ALA A 132 -9.31 -12.35 4.74
C ALA A 132 -9.53 -12.48 3.23
N ARG A 133 -10.43 -13.39 2.83
CA ARG A 133 -10.79 -13.58 1.42
C ARG A 133 -11.34 -12.29 0.80
N PHE A 134 -12.24 -11.60 1.49
CA PHE A 134 -12.78 -10.33 1.00
C PHE A 134 -11.67 -9.30 0.74
N PHE A 135 -10.72 -9.15 1.67
CA PHE A 135 -9.61 -8.22 1.49
C PHE A 135 -8.78 -8.57 0.24
N VAL A 136 -8.45 -9.85 0.07
CA VAL A 136 -7.64 -10.34 -1.06
C VAL A 136 -8.37 -10.26 -2.40
N GLU A 137 -9.68 -10.53 -2.43
CA GLU A 137 -10.46 -10.57 -3.68
C GLU A 137 -11.08 -9.23 -4.06
N ARG A 138 -11.26 -8.31 -3.12
CA ARG A 138 -11.97 -7.03 -3.34
C ARG A 138 -11.09 -5.80 -3.14
N ILE A 139 -10.24 -5.77 -2.11
CA ILE A 139 -9.43 -4.59 -1.77
C ILE A 139 -8.08 -4.60 -2.50
N VAL A 140 -7.41 -5.74 -2.54
CA VAL A 140 -6.11 -5.88 -3.24
C VAL A 140 -6.16 -5.44 -4.72
N PRO A 141 -7.18 -5.81 -5.52
CA PRO A 141 -7.26 -5.40 -6.92
C PRO A 141 -7.36 -3.88 -7.13
N GLU A 142 -7.94 -3.13 -6.18
CA GLU A 142 -8.06 -1.67 -6.29
C GLU A 142 -6.69 -0.99 -6.33
N ALA A 143 -5.71 -1.55 -5.61
CA ALA A 143 -4.34 -1.02 -5.58
C ALA A 143 -3.62 -1.15 -6.92
N GLU A 144 -4.03 -2.08 -7.81
CA GLU A 144 -3.44 -2.14 -9.16
C GLU A 144 -3.73 -0.88 -9.97
N GLY A 145 -4.87 -0.22 -9.74
CA GLY A 145 -5.23 1.04 -10.39
C GLY A 145 -4.25 2.19 -10.10
N LEU A 146 -3.46 2.08 -9.03
CA LEU A 146 -2.46 3.07 -8.65
C LEU A 146 -1.16 2.95 -9.44
N PHE A 147 -0.94 1.85 -10.17
CA PHE A 147 0.29 1.61 -10.92
C PHE A 147 0.58 2.72 -11.92
N ALA A 148 -0.43 3.16 -12.67
CA ALA A 148 -0.27 4.26 -13.64
C ALA A 148 0.18 5.56 -12.95
N GLY A 149 -0.34 5.86 -11.76
CA GLY A 149 0.10 7.01 -10.96
C GLY A 149 1.51 6.84 -10.40
N ALA A 150 1.89 5.63 -10.00
CA ALA A 150 3.25 5.34 -9.51
C ALA A 150 4.32 5.47 -10.61
N THR A 151 3.94 5.26 -11.88
CA THR A 151 4.89 5.24 -13.01
C THR A 151 4.70 6.38 -14.01
N GLY A 152 3.78 7.31 -13.75
CA GLY A 152 3.37 8.35 -14.71
C GLY A 152 4.39 9.48 -14.94
N GLY A 153 5.33 9.66 -14.00
CA GLY A 153 6.26 10.80 -14.01
C GLY A 153 5.59 12.11 -13.58
N ALA A 154 6.38 13.17 -13.51
CA ALA A 154 5.99 14.47 -12.97
C ALA A 154 5.61 15.50 -14.03
N ALA A 155 5.80 15.20 -15.33
CA ALA A 155 5.58 16.16 -16.41
C ALA A 155 4.19 16.84 -16.34
N LEU A 156 3.12 16.07 -16.12
CA LEU A 156 1.76 16.61 -16.00
C LEU A 156 1.56 17.46 -14.72
N LEU A 157 2.28 17.15 -13.63
CA LEU A 157 2.21 17.91 -12.39
C LEU A 157 2.80 19.33 -12.55
N TYR A 158 3.80 19.47 -13.41
CA TYR A 158 4.48 20.74 -13.68
C TYR A 158 4.02 21.43 -14.97
N GLU A 159 2.99 20.92 -15.64
CA GLU A 159 2.42 21.55 -16.84
C GLU A 159 1.74 22.88 -16.51
N LEU A 160 1.18 23.00 -15.29
CA LEU A 160 0.61 24.23 -14.75
C LEU A 160 1.54 24.80 -13.69
N ASP A 161 1.87 26.09 -13.84
CA ASP A 161 2.57 26.82 -12.78
C ASP A 161 1.60 27.23 -11.65
N ALA A 162 2.20 27.64 -10.52
CA ALA A 162 1.45 27.99 -9.32
C ALA A 162 0.55 29.23 -9.51
N GLU A 163 0.95 30.16 -10.38
CA GLU A 163 0.18 31.38 -10.67
C GLU A 163 -1.10 31.03 -11.44
N THR A 164 -0.99 30.17 -12.46
CA THR A 164 -2.12 29.71 -13.26
C THR A 164 -3.09 28.86 -12.44
N LEU A 165 -2.59 28.02 -11.53
CA LEU A 165 -3.44 27.20 -10.66
C LEU A 165 -4.27 28.04 -9.65
N ALA A 166 -3.78 29.23 -9.30
CA ALA A 166 -4.41 30.10 -8.30
C ALA A 166 -5.49 31.04 -8.87
N MET A 167 -5.70 31.04 -10.20
CA MET A 167 -6.75 31.81 -10.89
C MET A 167 -8.14 31.17 -10.71
#